data_AF-B1X0F3-F1
#
_entry.id   AF-B1X0F3-F1
#
_cell.length_a   1.000
_cell.length_b   1.000
_cell.length_c   1.000
_cell.angle_alpha   90.00
_cell.angle_beta   90.00
_cell.angle_gamma   90.00
#
_symmetry.space_group_name_H-M   'P 1'
#
loop_
_entity.id
_entity.type
_entity.pdbx_description
1 polymer ?
#
loop_
_entity_poly.entity_id
_entity_poly.type
_entity_poly.pdbx_seq_one_letter_code
_entity_poly.pdbx_strand_id
1 'polypeptide(L)' 'MARTKPRSDKVLTIRLPERDLLRLESYCMADGKTKTEVIRQFIHSLPVKESSTTEQAG' A
#
# COMPACT_ATOMS: atom_id res chain seq x y z
N MET A 1 28.79 -12.83 -1.62
CA MET A 1 28.57 -11.49 -2.22
C MET A 1 27.08 -11.22 -2.30
N ALA A 2 26.68 -9.95 -2.22
CA ALA A 2 25.38 -9.46 -1.74
C ALA A 2 24.12 -10.13 -2.32
N ARG A 3 23.25 -10.65 -1.44
CA ARG A 3 21.85 -10.98 -1.74
C ARG A 3 21.05 -9.68 -1.74
N THR A 4 21.15 -8.90 -2.81
CA THR A 4 20.31 -7.71 -3.01
C THR A 4 18.89 -8.21 -3.33
N LYS A 5 18.02 -8.24 -2.31
CA LYS A 5 16.57 -8.45 -2.51
C LYS A 5 16.10 -7.45 -3.58
N PRO A 6 15.49 -7.88 -4.69
CA PRO A 6 14.87 -6.94 -5.62
C PRO A 6 13.82 -6.19 -4.81
N ARG A 7 13.92 -4.85 -4.77
CA ARG A 7 12.84 -4.00 -4.27
C ARG A 7 11.64 -4.30 -5.16
N SER A 8 10.73 -5.15 -4.68
CA SER A 8 9.50 -5.50 -5.37
C SER A 8 8.56 -4.31 -5.28
N ASP A 9 8.94 -3.20 -5.90
CA ASP A 9 8.06 -2.05 -6.10
C ASP A 9 7.04 -2.46 -7.18
N LYS A 10 5.99 -3.17 -6.75
CA LYS A 10 4.83 -3.45 -7.59
C LYS A 10 3.97 -2.20 -7.62
N VAL A 11 3.66 -1.71 -8.82
CA VAL A 11 2.76 -0.59 -9.03
C VAL A 11 1.32 -1.07 -8.81
N LEU A 12 0.59 -0.35 -7.96
CA LEU A 12 -0.82 -0.60 -7.68
C LEU A 12 -1.66 0.53 -8.29
N THR A 13 -2.55 0.19 -9.21
CA THR A 13 -3.56 1.13 -9.74
C THR A 13 -4.92 0.76 -9.17
N ILE A 14 -5.56 1.69 -8.47
CA ILE A 14 -6.88 1.52 -7.87
C ILE A 14 -7.87 2.52 -8.44
N ARG A 15 -9.11 2.08 -8.66
CA ARG A 15 -10.23 2.96 -9.01
C ARG A 15 -10.91 3.38 -7.72
N LEU A 16 -11.03 4.69 -7.51
CA LEU A 16 -11.63 5.27 -6.32
C LEU A 16 -12.74 6.25 -6.74
N PRO A 17 -13.80 6.39 -5.94
CA PRO A 17 -14.74 7.50 -6.08
C PRO A 17 -14.03 8.84 -5.88
N GLU A 18 -14.48 9.88 -6.58
CA GLU A 18 -13.89 11.22 -6.46
C GLU A 18 -13.90 11.75 -5.02
N ARG A 19 -14.95 11.44 -4.25
CA ARG A 19 -15.08 11.84 -2.85
C ARG A 19 -13.95 11.28 -1.97
N ASP A 20 -13.62 9.99 -2.15
CA ASP A 20 -12.55 9.33 -1.41
C ASP A 20 -11.18 9.81 -1.85
N LEU A 21 -11.00 10.05 -3.16
CA LEU A 21 -9.77 10.63 -3.69
C LEU A 21 -9.50 12.01 -3.06
N LEU A 22 -10.49 12.91 -3.10
CA LEU A 22 -10.38 14.25 -2.49
C LEU A 22 -10.02 14.17 -1.01
N ARG A 23 -10.66 13.26 -0.26
CA ARG A 23 -10.35 13.05 1.16
C ARG A 23 -8.90 12.60 1.37
N LEU A 24 -8.43 11.68 0.54
CA LEU A 24 -7.03 11.22 0.57
C LEU A 24 -6.07 12.35 0.22
N GLU A 25 -6.39 13.19 -0.78
CA GLU A 25 -5.56 14.35 -1.15
C GLU A 25 -5.46 15.36 -0.02
N SER A 26 -6.59 15.74 0.59
CA SER A 26 -6.59 16.66 1.73
C SER A 26 -5.78 16.13 2.90
N TYR A 27 -5.89 14.82 3.19
CA TYR A 27 -5.09 14.19 4.25
C TYR A 27 -3.59 14.20 3.92
N CYS A 28 -3.23 13.87 2.67
CA CYS A 28 -1.83 13.91 2.21
C CYS A 28 -1.24 15.32 2.30
N MET A 29 -2.03 16.35 1.95
CA MET A 29 -1.60 17.74 2.04
C MET A 29 -1.41 18.20 3.50
N ALA A 30 -2.29 17.77 4.41
CA ALA A 30 -2.21 18.16 5.82
C ALA A 30 -1.04 17.48 6.56
N ASP A 31 -0.81 16.19 6.31
CA ASP A 31 0.19 15.37 7.03
C ASP A 31 1.57 15.38 6.33
N GLY A 32 1.68 16.00 5.14
CA GLY A 32 2.90 16.00 4.32
C GLY A 32 3.27 14.62 3.77
N LYS A 33 2.32 13.68 3.74
CA LYS A 33 2.53 12.29 3.31
C LYS A 33 2.13 12.11 1.85
N THR A 34 2.76 11.14 1.18
CA THR A 34 2.34 10.73 -0.15
C THR A 34 1.15 9.78 -0.06
N LYS A 35 0.33 9.74 -1.12
CA LYS A 35 -0.81 8.81 -1.23
C LYS A 35 -0.35 7.36 -0.98
N THR A 36 0.81 7.00 -1.51
CA THR A 36 1.43 5.68 -1.31
C THR A 36 1.77 5.39 0.15
N GLU A 37 2.34 6.34 0.88
CA GLU A 37 2.64 6.19 2.32
C GLU A 37 1.37 5.96 3.13
N VAL A 38 0.31 6.74 2.87
CA VAL A 38 -0.97 6.60 3.57
C VAL A 38 -1.59 5.23 3.30
N ILE A 39 -1.60 4.78 2.04
CA ILE A 39 -2.12 3.46 1.67
C ILE A 39 -1.27 2.33 2.28
N ARG A 40 0.06 2.46 2.31
CA ARG A 40 0.94 1.49 2.98
C ARG A 40 0.66 1.41 4.47
N GLN A 41 0.59 2.54 5.17
CA GLN A 41 0.23 2.56 6.59
C GLN A 41 -1.14 1.92 6.82
N PHE A 42 -2.12 2.23 5.96
CA PHE A 42 -3.45 1.63 6.05
C PHE A 42 -3.39 0.10 5.90
N ILE A 43 -2.71 -0.41 4.87
CA ILE A 43 -2.51 -1.84 4.64
C ILE A 43 -1.83 -2.51 5.86
N HIS A 44 -0.80 -1.89 6.42
CA HIS A 44 -0.10 -2.42 7.59
C HIS A 44 -0.96 -2.42 8.86
N SER A 45 -1.95 -1.52 8.93
CA SER A 45 -2.91 -1.45 10.04
C SER A 45 -4.07 -2.43 9.89
N LEU A 46 -4.23 -3.08 8.72
CA LEU A 46 -5.25 -4.09 8.55
C LEU A 46 -4.91 -5.32 9.39
N PRO A 47 -5.83 -5.84 10.20
CA PRO A 47 -5.60 -7.09 10.90
C PRO A 47 -5.42 -8.19 9.87
N VAL A 48 -4.29 -8.89 9.95
CA VAL A 48 -4.06 -10.08 9.15
C VAL A 48 -5.10 -11.10 9.58
N LYS A 49 -6.19 -11.21 8.83
CA LYS A 49 -6.95 -12.47 8.82
C LYS A 49 -6.01 -13.46 8.15
N GLU A 50 -5.37 -14.30 8.96
CA GLU A 50 -4.68 -15.50 8.48
C GLU A 50 -5.72 -16.36 7.76
N SER A 51 -5.94 -16.06 6.48
CA SER A 51 -6.52 -17.00 5.54
C SER A 51 -5.31 -17.58 4.83
N SER A 52 -4.93 -18.76 5.31
CA SER A 52 -3.98 -19.67 4.70
C SER A 52 -4.13 -19.64 3.18
N THR A 53 -3.22 -19.00 2.47
CA THR A 53 -3.00 -19.27 1.05
C THR A 53 -1.51 -19.30 0.82
N THR A 54 -1.00 -20.52 0.99
CA THR A 54 0.21 -21.03 0.38
C THR A 54 0.21 -20.72 -1.11
N GLU A 55 1.09 -19.84 -1.56
CA GLU A 55 1.66 -19.84 -2.91
C GLU A 55 3.14 -19.43 -2.75
N GLN A 56 4.01 -20.40 -2.44
CA GLN A 56 4.88 -21.08 -3.42
C GLN A 56 5.41 -20.14 -4.51
N ALA A 57 6.68 -19.77 -4.40
CA ALA A 57 7.53 -19.44 -5.54
C ALA A 57 8.67 -20.46 -5.54
N GLY A 58 8.59 -21.40 -6.48
CA GLY A 58 9.71 -22.24 -6.91
C GLY A 58 10.63 -21.51 -7.86
#